data_AF-A0A5M9JFE6-F1
#
_entry.id   AF-A0A5M9JFE6-F1
#
_cell.length_a   1.000
_cell.length_b   1.000
_cell.length_c   1.000
_cell.angle_alpha   90.00
_cell.angle_beta   90.00
_cell.angle_gamma   90.00
#
_symmetry.space_group_name_H-M   'P 1'
#
loop_
_entity.id
_entity.type
_entity.pdbx_description
1 polymer ?
#
loop_
_entity_poly.entity_id
_entity_poly.type
_entity_poly.pdbx_seq_one_letter_code
_entity_poly.pdbx_strand_id
1 'polypeptide(L)'
;MPSVNNPGTYPSVCIEIDVRNLAINTILTSSLINELEGSDSISFNPAAPSDDAPSDGTNVLYAENAFATAGVTVLREMVKAWWTEACKGSSMADIMVQHLVRWVENPDSFLYDRSLHYYVQMMSRKAFQQLMTDFRRVGSHVVFANSNRLLLQTTKAEVGNAYAYSQYILKSIKAKPLFHFLDLEIKEYWDYLVWYDEFNYGGKGCSEVVEAENQSLDNIMHWQLSNFLPDKLQQIFNDWVLEFIDIMHGLKKPRLGVDSTPRATQLPVRNLGNDKEDKIILGKSFEKPLKKQIAGILRRQKDEMLHPELAEDYKFPVLPGSHLKPTNPALELVKSLMQVLSLDKNITLEARLLRKELLEMFEIREFSNDAKFQNPSTSAKICSVVCDSCTTSRDMDFCRDEDLLPNSEGSWSWKCIFCNQEFEHLGIEERIIAEVMGAVAEWVGQDLKCLRCGGLKVNDLRAGCGCGGEWGESVERRVVKSKVEGWGRVASAYGLRMLGAVVEEVLEGL
;
A
#
# COMPACT_ATOMS: atom_id res chain seq x y z
N MET A 1 -0.27 -2.25 -10.11
CA MET A 1 -0.77 -0.86 -10.14
C MET A 1 0.21 0.08 -9.45
N PRO A 2 0.25 1.39 -9.72
CA PRO A 2 1.15 2.30 -9.02
C PRO A 2 0.64 2.51 -7.59
N SER A 3 1.40 2.06 -6.60
CA SER A 3 1.13 2.31 -5.19
C SER A 3 1.81 3.61 -4.76
N VAL A 4 1.05 4.57 -4.24
CA VAL A 4 1.60 5.78 -3.62
C VAL A 4 1.39 5.65 -2.12
N ASN A 5 2.44 5.86 -1.34
CA ASN A 5 2.35 5.92 0.12
C ASN A 5 3.19 7.11 0.62
N ASN A 6 2.51 8.12 1.17
CA ASN A 6 3.14 9.28 1.78
C ASN A 6 2.93 9.22 3.30
N PRO A 7 3.90 8.73 4.08
CA PRO A 7 3.80 8.71 5.53
C PRO A 7 3.86 10.13 6.11
N GLY A 8 3.06 10.37 7.14
CA GLY A 8 3.02 11.64 7.85
C GLY A 8 1.78 11.83 8.71
N THR A 9 1.71 12.98 9.37
CA THR A 9 0.49 13.46 10.02
C THR A 9 -0.23 14.48 9.16
N TYR A 10 -1.55 14.38 9.14
CA TYR A 10 -2.44 15.18 8.32
C TYR A 10 -3.45 15.90 9.22
N PRO A 11 -3.25 17.20 9.49
CA PRO A 11 -4.13 17.98 10.37
C PRO A 11 -5.38 18.51 9.68
N SER A 12 -5.42 18.48 8.33
CA SER A 12 -6.63 18.80 7.58
C SER A 12 -7.40 17.52 7.25
N VAL A 13 -8.70 17.68 6.94
CA VAL A 13 -9.59 16.54 6.77
C VAL A 13 -9.13 15.68 5.61
N CYS A 14 -8.97 14.38 5.84
CA CYS A 14 -8.71 13.38 4.81
C CYS A 14 -9.99 12.61 4.50
N ILE A 15 -10.17 12.22 3.24
CA ILE A 15 -11.29 11.42 2.78
C ILE A 15 -10.78 10.11 2.22
N GLU A 16 -11.41 9.01 2.64
CA GLU A 16 -11.16 7.68 2.11
C GLU A 16 -12.21 7.34 1.06
N ILE A 17 -11.73 7.01 -0.16
CA ILE A 17 -12.55 6.71 -1.32
C ILE A 17 -12.24 5.28 -1.80
N ASP A 18 -13.30 4.49 -1.95
CA ASP A 18 -13.27 3.19 -2.61
C ASP A 18 -13.41 3.38 -4.13
N VAL A 19 -12.54 2.73 -4.90
CA VAL A 19 -12.49 2.82 -6.36
C VAL A 19 -12.90 1.48 -6.95
N ARG A 20 -14.02 1.46 -7.67
CA ARG A 20 -14.56 0.24 -8.31
C ARG A 20 -14.67 0.43 -9.82
N ASN A 21 -14.73 -0.70 -10.54
CA ASN A 21 -14.91 -0.76 -11.99
C ASN A 21 -13.81 -0.06 -12.81
N LEU A 22 -12.59 0.06 -12.27
CA LEU A 22 -11.46 0.69 -12.96
C LEU A 22 -11.12 0.01 -14.29
N ALA A 23 -11.07 -1.34 -14.32
CA ALA A 23 -10.77 -2.10 -15.52
C ALA A 23 -11.84 -1.90 -16.61
N ILE A 24 -13.12 -1.97 -16.24
CA ILE A 24 -14.26 -1.77 -17.15
C ILE A 24 -14.25 -0.35 -17.71
N ASN A 25 -14.08 0.67 -16.84
CA ASN A 25 -13.96 2.05 -17.25
C ASN A 25 -12.81 2.25 -18.24
N THR A 26 -11.67 1.62 -17.98
CA THR A 26 -10.48 1.71 -18.84
C THR A 26 -10.74 1.12 -20.22
N ILE A 27 -11.38 -0.05 -20.33
CA ILE A 27 -11.68 -0.68 -21.62
C ILE A 27 -12.61 0.23 -22.45
N LEU A 28 -13.67 0.74 -21.81
CA LEU A 28 -14.66 1.61 -22.44
C LEU A 28 -14.08 2.97 -22.86
N THR A 29 -13.15 3.53 -22.07
CA THR A 29 -12.55 4.86 -22.29
C THR A 29 -11.15 4.82 -22.92
N SER A 30 -10.68 3.65 -23.33
CA SER A 30 -9.34 3.41 -23.91
C SER A 30 -8.97 4.38 -25.04
N SER A 31 -9.91 4.77 -25.90
CA SER A 31 -9.67 5.77 -26.96
C SER A 31 -9.34 7.16 -26.40
N LEU A 32 -10.08 7.60 -25.38
CA LEU A 32 -9.88 8.90 -24.74
C LEU A 32 -8.56 8.97 -23.97
N ILE A 33 -8.16 7.86 -23.33
CA ILE A 33 -6.87 7.76 -22.65
C ILE A 33 -5.72 7.96 -23.65
N ASN A 34 -5.78 7.30 -24.82
CA ASN A 34 -4.77 7.43 -25.86
C ASN A 34 -4.70 8.85 -26.44
N GLU A 35 -5.85 9.48 -26.67
CA GLU A 35 -5.92 10.86 -27.19
C GLU A 35 -5.32 11.89 -26.21
N LEU A 36 -5.55 11.73 -24.90
CA LEU A 36 -5.08 12.64 -23.85
C LEU A 36 -3.55 12.64 -23.66
N GLU A 37 -2.87 11.54 -23.98
CA GLU A 37 -1.42 11.42 -23.88
C GLU A 37 -0.68 12.00 -25.10
N GLY A 38 -1.41 12.64 -26.04
CA GLY A 38 -0.83 13.45 -27.11
C GLY A 38 0.02 12.67 -28.11
N SER A 39 -0.26 11.38 -28.27
CA SER A 39 0.42 10.52 -29.23
C SER A 39 -0.47 9.35 -29.59
N ASP A 40 -0.22 8.76 -30.75
CA ASP A 40 -0.44 7.34 -31.03
C ASP A 40 0.17 6.49 -29.89
N SER A 41 -0.44 6.45 -28.70
CA SER A 41 0.17 5.99 -27.44
C SER A 41 -0.41 4.67 -26.95
N ILE A 42 -0.82 3.84 -27.89
CA ILE A 42 -0.21 2.53 -28.07
C ILE A 42 0.09 2.35 -29.56
N SER A 43 0.96 3.17 -30.15
CA SER A 43 1.78 2.63 -31.22
C SER A 43 2.80 1.72 -30.55
N PHE A 44 2.44 0.45 -30.40
CA PHE A 44 3.42 -0.63 -30.38
C PHE A 44 4.12 -0.75 -31.78
N ASN A 45 4.37 0.40 -32.40
CA ASN A 45 4.68 0.58 -33.81
C ASN A 45 6.00 1.37 -33.81
N PRO A 46 7.17 0.71 -33.80
CA PRO A 46 8.26 1.30 -34.56
C PRO A 46 7.72 1.39 -35.99
N ALA A 47 7.91 2.53 -36.66
CA ALA A 47 7.49 2.70 -38.05
C ALA A 47 7.82 1.43 -38.84
N ALA A 48 6.86 0.90 -39.61
CA ALA A 48 7.09 -0.26 -40.46
C ALA A 48 8.43 -0.07 -41.20
N PRO A 49 9.40 -0.98 -41.10
CA PRO A 49 10.63 -0.85 -41.88
C PRO A 49 10.20 -0.88 -43.33
N SER A 50 10.36 0.25 -44.01
CA SER A 50 10.03 0.42 -45.42
C SER A 50 11.05 -0.25 -46.35
N ASP A 51 11.88 -1.15 -45.83
CA ASP A 51 12.97 -1.79 -46.58
C ASP A 51 13.07 -3.28 -46.25
N ASP A 52 13.23 -4.07 -47.32
CA ASP A 52 13.51 -5.52 -47.37
C ASP A 52 14.89 -5.90 -46.76
N ALA A 53 15.23 -5.36 -45.59
CA ALA A 53 16.44 -5.74 -44.85
C ALA A 53 16.20 -7.01 -44.00
N PRO A 54 17.22 -7.87 -43.79
CA PRO A 54 17.03 -9.13 -43.11
C PRO A 54 16.56 -8.91 -41.66
N SER A 55 15.44 -9.56 -41.35
CA SER A 55 14.66 -9.51 -40.11
C SER A 55 15.51 -9.70 -38.84
N ASP A 56 15.71 -8.62 -38.09
CA ASP A 56 16.31 -8.61 -36.75
C ASP A 56 15.21 -8.61 -35.68
N GLY A 57 14.40 -9.69 -35.61
CA GLY A 57 13.35 -9.94 -34.60
C GLY A 57 12.20 -8.92 -34.47
N THR A 58 12.34 -7.74 -35.05
CA THR A 58 11.47 -6.56 -34.94
C THR A 58 10.16 -6.76 -35.69
N ASN A 59 10.17 -7.53 -36.77
CA ASN A 59 8.96 -7.89 -37.52
C ASN A 59 8.04 -8.86 -36.75
N VAL A 60 8.58 -9.69 -35.86
CA VAL A 60 7.79 -10.62 -35.02
C VAL A 60 7.07 -9.84 -33.91
N LEU A 61 7.81 -8.93 -33.24
CA LEU A 61 7.23 -8.01 -32.25
C LEU A 61 6.17 -7.11 -32.88
N TYR A 62 6.37 -6.65 -34.12
CA TYR A 62 5.39 -5.86 -34.88
C TYR A 62 4.08 -6.63 -35.11
N ALA A 63 4.16 -7.91 -35.51
CA ALA A 63 2.98 -8.73 -35.76
C ALA A 63 2.14 -8.95 -34.49
N GLU A 64 2.77 -9.35 -33.37
CA GLU A 64 2.08 -9.57 -32.09
C GLU A 64 1.33 -8.32 -31.60
N ASN A 65 1.94 -7.16 -31.81
CA ASN A 65 1.41 -5.87 -31.41
C ASN A 65 0.25 -5.36 -32.29
N ALA A 66 0.28 -5.66 -33.59
CA ALA A 66 -0.79 -5.32 -34.52
C ALA A 66 -2.08 -6.14 -34.23
N PHE A 67 -1.95 -7.42 -33.88
CA PHE A 67 -3.09 -8.27 -33.53
C PHE A 67 -3.80 -7.80 -32.25
N ALA A 68 -3.05 -7.35 -31.25
CA ALA A 68 -3.61 -6.84 -29.99
C ALA A 68 -4.53 -5.62 -30.20
N THR A 69 -4.20 -4.72 -31.13
CA THR A 69 -4.97 -3.47 -31.35
C THR A 69 -6.34 -3.71 -32.00
N ALA A 70 -6.43 -4.65 -32.93
CA ALA A 70 -7.70 -5.07 -33.52
C ALA A 70 -8.58 -5.78 -32.48
N GLY A 71 -7.99 -6.67 -31.67
CA GLY A 71 -8.68 -7.36 -30.58
C GLY A 71 -9.26 -6.40 -29.54
N VAL A 72 -8.49 -5.38 -29.12
CA VAL A 72 -8.94 -4.33 -28.19
C VAL A 72 -10.12 -3.53 -28.76
N THR A 73 -10.10 -3.23 -30.06
CA THR A 73 -11.19 -2.47 -30.69
C THR A 73 -12.49 -3.26 -30.68
N VAL A 74 -12.43 -4.55 -31.03
CA VAL A 74 -13.59 -5.46 -30.98
C VAL A 74 -14.09 -5.61 -29.54
N LEU A 75 -13.17 -5.83 -28.59
CA LEU A 75 -13.48 -5.94 -27.17
C LEU A 75 -14.24 -4.70 -26.68
N ARG A 76 -13.74 -3.50 -26.98
CA ARG A 76 -14.40 -2.26 -26.58
C ARG A 76 -15.82 -2.14 -27.12
N GLU A 77 -16.04 -2.42 -28.41
CA GLU A 77 -17.39 -2.32 -29.00
C GLU A 77 -18.34 -3.37 -28.41
N MET A 78 -17.85 -4.57 -28.12
CA MET A 78 -18.61 -5.61 -27.43
C MET A 78 -19.03 -5.17 -26.02
N VAL A 79 -18.10 -4.63 -25.24
CA VAL A 79 -18.37 -4.17 -23.86
C VAL A 79 -19.31 -2.96 -23.86
N LYS A 80 -19.17 -2.04 -24.83
CA LYS A 80 -20.14 -0.94 -25.03
C LYS A 80 -21.54 -1.48 -25.29
N ALA A 81 -21.69 -2.47 -26.18
CA ALA A 81 -22.99 -3.08 -26.47
C ALA A 81 -23.60 -3.69 -25.21
N TRP A 82 -22.85 -4.51 -24.47
CA TRP A 82 -23.32 -5.10 -23.21
C TRP A 82 -23.67 -4.05 -22.17
N TRP A 83 -22.85 -3.00 -22.01
CA TRP A 83 -23.15 -1.91 -21.08
C TRP A 83 -24.48 -1.23 -21.42
N THR A 84 -24.73 -0.92 -22.70
CA THR A 84 -25.99 -0.31 -23.11
C THR A 84 -27.19 -1.22 -22.90
N GLU A 85 -27.04 -2.54 -23.03
CA GLU A 85 -28.09 -3.52 -22.74
C GLU A 85 -28.32 -3.70 -21.24
N ALA A 86 -27.26 -3.65 -20.43
CA ALA A 86 -27.35 -3.66 -18.98
C ALA A 86 -28.11 -2.44 -18.48
N CYS A 87 -27.82 -1.24 -19.02
CA CYS A 87 -28.59 -0.02 -18.71
C CYS A 87 -30.07 -0.10 -19.11
N LYS A 88 -30.43 -0.94 -20.10
CA LYS A 88 -31.83 -1.21 -20.47
C LYS A 88 -32.52 -2.22 -19.55
N GLY A 89 -31.81 -2.79 -18.58
CA GLY A 89 -32.32 -3.75 -17.60
C GLY A 89 -32.10 -5.22 -17.94
N SER A 90 -31.20 -5.54 -18.89
CA SER A 90 -30.83 -6.93 -19.17
C SER A 90 -29.89 -7.46 -18.09
N SER A 91 -30.39 -8.38 -17.25
CA SER A 91 -29.59 -9.01 -16.18
C SER A 91 -28.43 -9.84 -16.73
N MET A 92 -28.61 -10.50 -17.88
CA MET A 92 -27.54 -11.27 -18.51
C MET A 92 -26.40 -10.37 -18.98
N ALA A 93 -26.71 -9.22 -19.58
CA ALA A 93 -25.69 -8.29 -20.03
C ALA A 93 -24.88 -7.71 -18.86
N ASP A 94 -25.53 -7.42 -17.74
CA ASP A 94 -24.85 -6.98 -16.51
C ASP A 94 -23.88 -8.05 -15.97
N ILE A 95 -24.32 -9.30 -15.91
CA ILE A 95 -23.46 -10.45 -15.53
C ILE A 95 -22.26 -10.55 -16.50
N MET A 96 -22.47 -10.44 -17.80
CA MET A 96 -21.37 -10.50 -18.79
C MET A 96 -20.34 -9.39 -18.61
N VAL A 97 -20.78 -8.16 -18.30
CA VAL A 97 -19.87 -7.03 -18.00
C VAL A 97 -19.06 -7.31 -16.73
N GLN A 98 -19.69 -7.83 -15.67
CA GLN A 98 -19.02 -8.12 -14.41
C GLN A 98 -17.97 -9.24 -14.55
N HIS A 99 -18.26 -10.28 -15.33
CA HIS A 99 -17.34 -11.41 -15.56
C HIS A 99 -16.26 -11.13 -16.61
N LEU A 100 -16.34 -10.03 -17.35
CA LEU A 100 -15.34 -9.66 -18.35
C LEU A 100 -13.93 -9.56 -17.75
N VAL A 101 -13.79 -8.92 -16.59
CA VAL A 101 -12.48 -8.72 -15.95
C VAL A 101 -11.85 -10.08 -15.63
N ARG A 102 -12.64 -11.02 -15.11
CA ARG A 102 -12.20 -12.40 -14.84
C ARG A 102 -11.75 -13.11 -16.12
N TRP A 103 -12.49 -12.96 -17.22
CA TRP A 103 -12.13 -13.57 -18.51
C TRP A 103 -10.80 -13.03 -19.06
N VAL A 104 -10.56 -11.72 -18.97
CA VAL A 104 -9.32 -11.10 -19.45
C VAL A 104 -8.11 -11.49 -18.58
N GLU A 105 -8.29 -11.62 -17.27
CA GLU A 105 -7.18 -11.85 -16.34
C GLU A 105 -6.81 -13.34 -16.18
N ASN A 106 -7.77 -14.27 -16.33
CA ASN A 106 -7.54 -15.69 -16.09
C ASN A 106 -6.88 -16.40 -17.30
N PRO A 107 -5.67 -16.98 -17.16
CA PRO A 107 -5.00 -17.77 -18.20
C PRO A 107 -5.77 -18.99 -18.71
N ASP A 108 -6.64 -19.58 -17.88
CA ASP A 108 -7.45 -20.74 -18.25
C ASP A 108 -8.66 -20.39 -19.12
N SER A 109 -8.93 -19.10 -19.32
CA SER A 109 -10.02 -18.64 -20.17
C SER A 109 -9.80 -19.07 -21.62
N PHE A 110 -10.88 -19.53 -22.27
CA PHE A 110 -10.85 -19.72 -23.72
C PHE A 110 -10.54 -18.39 -24.41
N LEU A 111 -9.65 -18.45 -25.41
CA LEU A 111 -9.14 -17.27 -26.12
C LEU A 111 -8.36 -16.29 -25.23
N TYR A 112 -7.78 -16.76 -24.12
CA TYR A 112 -6.84 -15.96 -23.34
C TYR A 112 -5.69 -15.46 -24.21
N ASP A 113 -5.44 -14.16 -24.14
CA ASP A 113 -4.31 -13.51 -24.77
C ASP A 113 -3.55 -12.68 -23.73
N ARG A 114 -2.27 -13.05 -23.53
CA ARG A 114 -1.33 -12.38 -22.64
C ARG A 114 -1.16 -10.90 -23.00
N SER A 115 -1.17 -10.58 -24.30
CA SER A 115 -0.98 -9.22 -24.81
C SER A 115 -2.18 -8.34 -24.48
N LEU A 116 -3.40 -8.87 -24.63
CA LEU A 116 -4.63 -8.20 -24.22
C LEU A 116 -4.69 -7.95 -22.72
N HIS A 117 -4.35 -8.96 -21.92
CA HIS A 117 -4.28 -8.83 -20.46
C HIS A 117 -3.29 -7.72 -20.04
N TYR A 118 -2.08 -7.74 -20.61
CA TYR A 118 -1.08 -6.71 -20.35
C TYR A 118 -1.55 -5.32 -20.78
N TYR A 119 -2.23 -5.21 -21.92
CA TYR A 119 -2.82 -3.97 -22.39
C TYR A 119 -3.82 -3.38 -21.39
N VAL A 120 -4.77 -4.19 -20.90
CA VAL A 120 -5.78 -3.75 -19.93
C VAL A 120 -5.12 -3.31 -18.62
N GLN A 121 -4.11 -4.04 -18.14
CA GLN A 121 -3.36 -3.65 -16.94
C GLN A 121 -2.62 -2.32 -17.13
N MET A 122 -1.92 -2.15 -18.26
CA MET A 122 -1.16 -0.95 -18.56
C MET A 122 -2.07 0.27 -18.70
N MET A 123 -3.17 0.13 -19.42
CA MET A 123 -4.16 1.20 -19.59
C MET A 123 -4.84 1.55 -18.27
N SER A 124 -5.13 0.57 -17.42
CA SER A 124 -5.75 0.82 -16.12
C SER A 124 -4.80 1.57 -15.20
N ARG A 125 -3.50 1.26 -15.27
CA ARG A 125 -2.44 2.03 -14.59
C ARG A 125 -2.40 3.49 -15.06
N LYS A 126 -2.47 3.74 -16.37
CA LYS A 126 -2.51 5.09 -16.95
C LYS A 126 -3.76 5.85 -16.50
N ALA A 127 -4.94 5.24 -16.62
CA ALA A 127 -6.21 5.81 -16.18
C ALA A 127 -6.18 6.21 -14.69
N PHE A 128 -5.63 5.34 -13.84
CA PHE A 128 -5.49 5.62 -12.41
C PHE A 128 -4.50 6.75 -12.11
N GLN A 129 -3.39 6.84 -12.85
CA GLN A 129 -2.46 7.98 -12.74
C GLN A 129 -3.10 9.30 -13.16
N GLN A 130 -3.92 9.27 -14.20
CA GLN A 130 -4.67 10.43 -14.64
C GLN A 130 -5.72 10.85 -13.61
N LEU A 131 -6.41 9.88 -12.99
CA LEU A 131 -7.35 10.13 -11.89
C LEU A 131 -6.67 10.84 -10.72
N MET A 132 -5.52 10.33 -10.26
CA MET A 132 -4.74 10.97 -9.20
C MET A 132 -4.30 12.39 -9.57
N THR A 133 -3.90 12.60 -10.83
CA THR A 133 -3.52 13.93 -11.34
C THR A 133 -4.68 14.90 -11.31
N ASP A 134 -5.89 14.45 -11.66
CA ASP A 134 -7.08 15.27 -11.60
C ASP A 134 -7.49 15.64 -10.17
N PHE A 135 -7.37 14.72 -9.21
CA PHE A 135 -7.55 15.05 -7.79
C PHE A 135 -6.54 16.10 -7.31
N ARG A 136 -5.27 16.00 -7.73
CA ARG A 136 -4.25 17.01 -7.42
C ARG A 136 -4.59 18.38 -8.01
N ARG A 137 -5.11 18.43 -9.25
CA ARG A 137 -5.53 19.69 -9.89
C ARG A 137 -6.67 20.39 -9.16
N VAL A 138 -7.57 19.64 -8.53
CA VAL A 138 -8.69 20.19 -7.74
C VAL A 138 -8.24 20.63 -6.32
N GLY A 139 -6.95 20.47 -6.01
CA GLY A 139 -6.34 20.91 -4.75
C GLY A 139 -6.37 19.85 -3.65
N SER A 140 -6.59 18.57 -3.98
CA SER A 140 -6.49 17.46 -3.03
C SER A 140 -5.10 16.81 -3.11
N HIS A 141 -4.47 16.58 -1.96
CA HIS A 141 -3.17 15.92 -1.90
C HIS A 141 -3.35 14.41 -1.71
N VAL A 142 -2.70 13.59 -2.53
CA VAL A 142 -2.81 12.11 -2.45
C VAL A 142 -1.92 11.60 -1.33
N VAL A 143 -2.51 11.08 -0.25
CA VAL A 143 -1.79 10.48 0.88
C VAL A 143 -1.43 9.04 0.55
N PHE A 144 -2.44 8.25 0.17
CA PHE A 144 -2.28 6.86 -0.21
C PHE A 144 -3.14 6.54 -1.44
N ALA A 145 -2.64 5.66 -2.29
CA ALA A 145 -3.36 5.18 -3.46
C ALA A 145 -2.97 3.75 -3.80
N ASN A 146 -3.97 2.87 -3.86
CA ASN A 146 -3.94 1.54 -4.45
C ASN A 146 -5.14 1.40 -5.41
N SER A 147 -5.22 0.33 -6.21
CA SER A 147 -6.24 0.11 -7.25
C SER A 147 -7.67 0.27 -6.73
N ASN A 148 -7.90 -0.08 -5.47
CA ASN A 148 -9.23 -0.11 -4.85
C ASN A 148 -9.41 0.97 -3.79
N ARG A 149 -8.33 1.56 -3.25
CA ARG A 149 -8.39 2.48 -2.09
C ARG A 149 -7.61 3.74 -2.39
N LEU A 150 -8.26 4.90 -2.24
CA LEU A 150 -7.66 6.21 -2.43
C LEU A 150 -7.90 7.06 -1.19
N LEU A 151 -6.82 7.57 -0.61
CA LEU A 151 -6.85 8.45 0.55
C LEU A 151 -6.37 9.84 0.15
N LEU A 152 -7.25 10.83 0.28
CA LEU A 152 -6.99 12.19 -0.17
C LEU A 152 -7.07 13.16 1.00
N GLN A 153 -6.03 13.98 1.16
CA GLN A 153 -6.06 15.13 2.05
C GLN A 153 -6.74 16.31 1.35
N THR A 154 -7.77 16.86 1.99
CA THR A 154 -8.47 18.05 1.53
C THR A 154 -7.85 19.33 2.10
N THR A 155 -8.23 20.47 1.52
CA THR A 155 -7.89 21.80 2.06
C THR A 155 -8.79 22.24 3.21
N LYS A 156 -9.78 21.41 3.61
CA LYS A 156 -10.78 21.78 4.62
C LYS A 156 -10.31 21.38 6.01
N ALA A 157 -10.56 22.25 6.98
CA ALA A 157 -10.18 22.02 8.38
C ALA A 157 -11.23 21.22 9.15
N GLU A 158 -12.51 21.34 8.78
CA GLU A 158 -13.64 20.71 9.50
C GLU A 158 -14.36 19.72 8.59
N VAL A 159 -14.85 18.62 9.20
CA VAL A 159 -15.49 17.52 8.49
C VAL A 159 -16.77 17.95 7.76
N GLY A 160 -17.63 18.77 8.37
CA GLY A 160 -18.86 19.25 7.73
C GLY A 160 -18.60 20.01 6.41
N ASN A 161 -17.57 20.87 6.39
CA ASN A 161 -17.15 21.57 5.18
C ASN A 161 -16.48 20.63 4.16
N ALA A 162 -15.75 19.62 4.64
CA ALA A 162 -15.14 18.60 3.80
C ALA A 162 -16.18 17.69 3.14
N TYR A 163 -17.31 17.42 3.78
CA TYR A 163 -18.41 16.64 3.21
C TYR A 163 -18.92 17.26 1.91
N ALA A 164 -19.35 18.53 1.94
CA ALA A 164 -19.83 19.24 0.75
C ALA A 164 -18.76 19.33 -0.35
N TYR A 165 -17.50 19.57 0.04
CA TYR A 165 -16.37 19.59 -0.90
C TYR A 165 -16.14 18.22 -1.56
N SER A 166 -16.15 17.14 -0.78
CA SER A 166 -15.93 15.77 -1.28
C SER A 166 -17.00 15.35 -2.29
N GLN A 167 -18.28 15.62 -2.01
CA GLN A 167 -19.39 15.35 -2.92
C GLN A 167 -19.28 16.15 -4.23
N TYR A 168 -18.88 17.42 -4.13
CA TYR A 168 -18.64 18.26 -5.31
C TYR A 168 -17.49 17.74 -6.18
N ILE A 169 -16.38 17.31 -5.57
CA ILE A 169 -15.23 16.77 -6.31
C ILE A 169 -15.62 15.48 -7.02
N LEU A 170 -16.28 14.55 -6.32
CA LEU A 170 -16.71 13.29 -6.91
C LEU A 170 -17.64 13.53 -8.10
N LYS A 171 -18.60 14.45 -7.97
CA LYS A 171 -19.47 14.84 -9.08
C LYS A 171 -18.69 15.45 -10.25
N SER A 172 -17.72 16.31 -9.97
CA SER A 172 -16.90 16.98 -10.99
C SER A 172 -15.98 16.01 -11.73
N ILE A 173 -15.45 14.99 -11.03
CA ILE A 173 -14.61 13.95 -11.64
C ILE A 173 -15.45 12.98 -12.48
N LYS A 174 -16.60 12.51 -11.95
CA LYS A 174 -17.54 11.65 -12.68
C LYS A 174 -18.16 12.34 -13.90
N ALA A 175 -18.21 13.67 -13.92
CA ALA A 175 -18.65 14.44 -15.09
C ALA A 175 -17.66 14.41 -16.26
N LYS A 176 -16.39 14.05 -16.03
CA LYS A 176 -15.42 13.88 -17.11
C LYS A 176 -15.68 12.57 -17.86
N PRO A 177 -15.73 12.58 -19.21
CA PRO A 177 -15.97 11.36 -20.01
C PRO A 177 -15.01 10.20 -19.70
N LEU A 178 -13.78 10.52 -19.28
CA LEU A 178 -12.74 9.56 -18.92
C LEU A 178 -13.07 8.68 -17.71
N PHE A 179 -13.89 9.17 -16.77
CA PHE A 179 -14.21 8.50 -15.52
C PHE A 179 -15.71 8.24 -15.37
N HIS A 180 -16.45 8.28 -16.48
CA HIS A 180 -17.90 8.16 -16.46
C HIS A 180 -18.38 6.81 -15.92
N PHE A 181 -17.65 5.74 -16.21
CA PHE A 181 -17.97 4.38 -15.77
C PHE A 181 -17.23 3.98 -14.49
N LEU A 182 -16.56 4.93 -13.84
CA LEU A 182 -15.82 4.70 -12.61
C LEU A 182 -16.73 4.94 -11.40
N ASP A 183 -16.81 3.93 -10.54
CA ASP A 183 -17.55 4.04 -9.30
C ASP A 183 -16.62 4.48 -8.17
N LEU A 184 -16.90 5.67 -7.67
CA LEU A 184 -16.22 6.28 -6.52
C LEU A 184 -17.22 6.44 -5.40
N GLU A 185 -16.91 5.85 -4.24
CA GLU A 185 -17.71 5.85 -3.02
C GLU A 185 -16.84 6.28 -1.84
N ILE A 186 -17.36 7.14 -0.95
CA ILE A 186 -16.62 7.60 0.23
C ILE A 186 -16.93 6.64 1.38
N LYS A 187 -15.89 6.08 2.01
CA LYS A 187 -16.04 5.21 3.18
C LYS A 187 -15.97 5.98 4.50
N GLU A 188 -14.94 6.82 4.64
CA GLU A 188 -14.65 7.47 5.92
C GLU A 188 -14.11 8.90 5.73
N TYR A 189 -14.45 9.76 6.69
CA TYR A 189 -13.91 11.10 6.84
C TYR A 189 -13.01 11.14 8.08
N TRP A 190 -11.76 11.54 7.89
CA TRP A 190 -10.75 11.64 8.92
C TRP A 190 -10.51 13.11 9.26
N ASP A 191 -10.84 13.54 10.49
CA ASP A 191 -10.58 14.90 10.95
C ASP A 191 -9.08 15.12 11.20
N TYR A 192 -8.43 14.16 11.85
CA TYR A 192 -6.98 14.13 12.06
C TYR A 192 -6.47 12.72 11.79
N LEU A 193 -5.46 12.60 10.94
CA LEU A 193 -4.92 11.30 10.52
C LEU A 193 -3.41 11.23 10.74
N VAL A 194 -2.98 10.15 11.40
CA VAL A 194 -1.59 9.71 11.46
C VAL A 194 -1.46 8.51 10.54
N TRP A 195 -0.63 8.62 9.51
CA TRP A 195 -0.51 7.62 8.46
C TRP A 195 0.94 7.16 8.30
N TYR A 196 1.19 5.86 8.39
CA TYR A 196 2.48 5.26 8.06
C TYR A 196 2.41 4.44 6.77
N ASP A 197 1.48 3.50 6.70
CA ASP A 197 1.18 2.69 5.53
C ASP A 197 -0.28 2.20 5.57
N GLU A 198 -0.68 1.38 4.60
CA GLU A 198 -2.06 0.87 4.47
C GLU A 198 -2.54 0.02 5.66
N PHE A 199 -1.60 -0.41 6.50
CA PHE A 199 -1.78 -1.32 7.64
C PHE A 199 -1.53 -0.65 9.00
N ASN A 200 -0.93 0.54 9.00
CA ASN A 200 -0.51 1.26 10.19
C ASN A 200 -0.94 2.72 10.06
N TYR A 201 -2.13 2.99 10.58
CA TYR A 201 -2.73 4.30 10.62
C TYR A 201 -3.66 4.44 11.82
N GLY A 202 -3.85 5.68 12.27
CA GLY A 202 -4.78 5.96 13.34
C GLY A 202 -5.17 7.43 13.36
N GLY A 203 -6.32 7.73 13.94
CA GLY A 203 -6.83 9.09 13.91
C GLY A 203 -8.23 9.22 14.45
N LYS A 204 -8.76 10.43 14.29
CA LYS A 204 -10.15 10.75 14.62
C LYS A 204 -10.95 10.80 13.33
N GLY A 205 -11.95 9.93 13.21
CA GLY A 205 -12.73 9.79 12.00
C GLY A 205 -14.20 9.57 12.27
N CYS A 206 -14.98 9.52 11.19
CA CYS A 206 -16.41 9.25 11.20
C CYS A 206 -16.83 8.75 9.82
N SER A 207 -17.78 7.82 9.77
CA SER A 207 -18.34 7.31 8.52
C SER A 207 -19.49 8.19 8.02
N GLU A 208 -20.35 8.67 8.93
CA GLU A 208 -21.50 9.52 8.60
C GLU A 208 -21.32 10.94 9.11
N VAL A 209 -21.67 11.91 8.26
CA VAL A 209 -21.64 13.33 8.60
C VAL A 209 -23.04 13.80 8.98
N VAL A 210 -23.26 13.96 10.28
CA VAL A 210 -24.50 14.52 10.84
C VAL A 210 -24.38 16.04 10.92
N GLU A 211 -25.42 16.78 10.51
CA GLU A 211 -25.51 18.24 10.67
C GLU A 211 -25.70 18.64 12.14
N ALA A 212 -24.68 18.40 12.98
CA ALA A 212 -24.64 18.80 14.38
C ALA A 212 -23.49 19.82 14.62
N GLU A 213 -23.66 20.72 15.60
CA GLU A 213 -22.63 21.73 15.94
C GLU A 213 -21.29 21.11 16.36
N ASN A 214 -21.31 19.90 16.93
CA ASN A 214 -20.13 19.09 17.22
C ASN A 214 -20.37 17.67 16.71
N GLN A 215 -19.64 17.27 15.67
CA GLN A 215 -19.67 15.91 15.17
C GLN A 215 -18.98 14.96 16.16
N SER A 216 -19.61 13.82 16.45
CA SER A 216 -18.99 12.73 17.20
C SER A 216 -17.91 12.10 16.34
N LEU A 217 -16.65 12.26 16.74
CA LEU A 217 -15.50 11.65 16.09
C LEU A 217 -15.09 10.41 16.88
N ASP A 218 -14.99 9.29 16.19
CA ASP A 218 -14.51 8.03 16.75
C ASP A 218 -12.99 7.97 16.63
N ASN A 219 -12.35 7.39 17.65
CA ASN A 219 -10.92 7.10 17.62
C ASN A 219 -10.73 5.76 16.91
N ILE A 220 -10.27 5.80 15.67
CA ILE A 220 -9.99 4.60 14.87
C ILE A 220 -8.49 4.35 14.90
N MET A 221 -8.09 3.13 15.26
CA MET A 221 -6.70 2.73 15.50
C MET A 221 -6.41 1.40 14.81
N HIS A 222 -5.65 1.44 13.72
CA HIS A 222 -5.19 0.26 13.00
C HIS A 222 -3.66 0.24 13.01
N TRP A 223 -3.06 -0.43 14.00
CA TRP A 223 -1.60 -0.46 14.16
C TRP A 223 -1.09 -1.89 14.25
N GLN A 224 -0.77 -2.48 13.10
CA GLN A 224 -0.15 -3.81 13.05
C GLN A 224 1.20 -3.88 13.73
N LEU A 225 1.94 -2.76 13.82
CA LEU A 225 3.17 -2.69 14.62
C LEU A 225 2.96 -3.16 16.07
N SER A 226 1.76 -2.95 16.64
CA SER A 226 1.43 -3.44 17.97
C SER A 226 1.39 -4.97 18.01
N ASN A 227 0.81 -5.63 17.01
CA ASN A 227 0.67 -7.09 16.94
C ASN A 227 2.01 -7.84 16.92
N PHE A 228 3.12 -7.17 16.58
CA PHE A 228 4.47 -7.75 16.64
C PHE A 228 5.14 -7.58 18.02
N LEU A 229 4.52 -6.86 18.95
CA LEU A 229 4.96 -6.70 20.32
C LEU A 229 4.30 -7.76 21.22
N PRO A 230 4.92 -8.15 22.35
CA PRO A 230 4.28 -9.01 23.33
C PRO A 230 2.98 -8.38 23.89
N ASP A 231 1.99 -9.21 24.22
CA ASP A 231 0.62 -8.80 24.54
C ASP A 231 0.55 -7.72 25.64
N LYS A 232 1.38 -7.83 26.68
CA LYS A 232 1.46 -6.82 27.76
C LYS A 232 1.86 -5.42 27.28
N LEU A 233 2.61 -5.32 26.17
CA LEU A 233 3.10 -4.06 25.63
C LEU A 233 2.19 -3.48 24.54
N GLN A 234 1.29 -4.28 23.97
CA GLN A 234 0.36 -3.84 22.91
C GLN A 234 -0.57 -2.73 23.40
N GLN A 235 -1.20 -2.93 24.57
CA GLN A 235 -2.07 -1.91 25.15
C GLN A 235 -1.31 -0.62 25.46
N ILE A 236 -0.09 -0.76 26.00
CA ILE A 236 0.79 0.39 26.30
C ILE A 236 1.10 1.17 25.02
N PHE A 237 1.42 0.47 23.93
CA PHE A 237 1.65 1.10 22.63
C PHE A 237 0.42 1.91 22.19
N ASN A 238 -0.75 1.27 22.20
CA ASN A 238 -2.00 1.91 21.74
C ASN A 238 -2.38 3.11 22.61
N ASP A 239 -2.25 3.03 23.93
CA ASP A 239 -2.54 4.13 24.86
C ASP A 239 -1.67 5.37 24.57
N TRP A 240 -0.37 5.17 24.31
CA TRP A 240 0.56 6.26 24.01
C TRP A 240 0.32 6.88 22.63
N VAL A 241 -0.04 6.08 21.64
CA VAL A 241 -0.42 6.60 20.32
C VAL A 241 -1.74 7.36 20.39
N LEU A 242 -2.72 6.88 21.17
CA LEU A 242 -3.96 7.60 21.44
C LEU A 242 -3.70 8.94 22.12
N GLU A 243 -2.88 8.98 23.18
CA GLU A 243 -2.53 10.23 23.86
C GLU A 243 -1.84 11.21 22.89
N PHE A 244 -0.94 10.71 22.03
CA PHE A 244 -0.32 11.51 20.98
C PHE A 244 -1.36 12.10 20.02
N ILE A 245 -2.28 11.28 19.50
CA ILE A 245 -3.35 11.73 18.60
C ILE A 245 -4.25 12.77 19.29
N ASP A 246 -4.59 12.57 20.56
CA ASP A 246 -5.42 13.49 21.33
C ASP A 246 -4.76 14.85 21.54
N ILE A 247 -3.46 14.87 21.86
CA ILE A 247 -2.68 16.11 21.98
C ILE A 247 -2.66 16.85 20.64
N MET A 248 -2.36 16.13 19.56
CA MET A 248 -2.22 16.74 18.23
C MET A 248 -3.55 17.23 17.67
N HIS A 249 -4.63 16.46 17.85
CA HIS A 249 -5.99 16.89 17.51
C HIS A 249 -6.45 18.06 18.40
N GLY A 250 -6.08 18.07 19.68
CA GLY A 250 -6.33 19.20 20.59
C GLY A 250 -5.67 20.50 20.14
N LEU A 251 -4.50 20.42 19.50
CA LEU A 251 -3.79 21.57 18.94
C LEU A 251 -4.43 22.10 17.64
N LYS A 252 -5.18 21.26 16.93
CA LYS A 252 -5.93 21.64 15.73
C LYS A 252 -7.07 22.60 16.06
N LYS A 253 -7.78 22.37 17.17
CA LYS A 253 -8.82 23.29 17.65
C LYS A 253 -8.13 24.51 18.29
N PRO A 254 -8.29 25.73 17.77
CA PRO A 254 -7.79 26.89 18.47
C PRO A 254 -8.43 26.92 19.86
N ARG A 255 -7.61 27.15 20.90
CA ARG A 255 -8.16 27.57 22.19
C ARG A 255 -8.92 28.86 21.91
N LEU A 256 -10.24 28.79 21.82
CA LEU A 256 -11.11 29.96 21.84
C LEU A 256 -10.81 30.67 23.16
N GLY A 257 -9.99 31.72 23.08
CA GLY A 257 -10.00 32.76 24.08
C GLY A 257 -11.42 33.29 24.15
N VAL A 258 -11.88 33.57 25.36
CA VAL A 258 -13.26 33.96 25.70
C VAL A 258 -13.76 35.19 24.88
N ASP A 259 -12.88 35.91 24.19
CA ASP A 259 -13.16 37.19 23.51
C ASP A 259 -12.89 37.20 21.99
N SER A 260 -13.24 36.16 21.22
CA SER A 260 -13.12 36.25 19.74
C SER A 260 -14.26 35.59 19.00
N THR A 261 -14.95 36.39 18.18
CA THR A 261 -16.02 35.93 17.29
C THR A 261 -15.48 35.02 16.17
N PRO A 262 -16.20 33.95 15.78
CA PRO A 262 -15.71 32.99 14.80
C PRO A 262 -15.77 33.58 13.39
N ARG A 263 -14.63 33.65 12.69
CA ARG A 263 -14.60 33.98 11.26
C ARG A 263 -14.38 32.71 10.44
N ALA A 264 -15.48 32.12 9.97
CA ALA A 264 -15.57 30.82 9.31
C ALA A 264 -14.90 30.69 7.91
N THR A 265 -14.15 31.69 7.44
CA THR A 265 -13.67 31.73 6.03
C THR A 265 -12.17 31.95 5.84
N GLN A 266 -11.38 32.00 6.92
CA GLN A 266 -9.92 32.07 6.77
C GLN A 266 -9.29 30.75 7.20
N LEU A 267 -8.70 30.05 6.23
CA LEU A 267 -7.64 29.09 6.50
C LEU A 267 -6.60 29.80 7.38
N PRO A 268 -6.27 29.32 8.59
CA PRO A 268 -4.91 29.46 9.04
C PRO A 268 -4.12 28.52 8.14
N VAL A 269 -3.78 29.00 6.93
CA VAL A 269 -2.54 28.53 6.30
C VAL A 269 -1.50 28.92 7.31
N ARG A 270 -1.13 27.96 8.16
CA ARG A 270 0.10 28.06 8.93
C ARG A 270 1.18 28.04 7.87
N ASN A 271 1.47 29.22 7.31
CA ASN A 271 2.78 29.55 6.84
C ASN A 271 3.67 29.34 8.07
N LEU A 272 4.17 28.11 8.24
CA LEU A 272 5.25 27.72 9.14
C LEU A 272 6.57 28.36 8.66
N GLY A 273 6.49 29.61 8.18
CA GLY A 273 7.56 30.35 7.57
C GLY A 273 8.32 31.21 8.55
N ASN A 274 7.70 31.81 9.57
CA ASN A 274 8.36 32.90 10.32
C ASN A 274 8.25 32.90 11.86
N ASP A 275 7.52 31.98 12.50
CA ASP A 275 7.51 31.90 13.98
C ASP A 275 8.19 30.61 14.46
N LYS A 276 9.51 30.53 14.25
CA LYS A 276 10.40 29.47 14.77
C LYS A 276 10.93 29.82 16.17
N GLU A 277 10.04 30.16 17.10
CA GLU A 277 10.40 30.28 18.51
C GLU A 277 9.61 29.25 19.34
N ASP A 278 10.28 28.13 19.63
CA ASP A 278 10.19 27.32 20.86
C ASP A 278 8.80 27.09 21.50
N LYS A 279 7.76 26.82 20.71
CA LYS A 279 6.59 26.14 21.27
C LYS A 279 6.86 24.65 21.27
N ILE A 280 7.39 24.15 22.40
CA ILE A 280 7.46 22.73 22.69
C ILE A 280 6.06 22.14 22.53
N ILE A 281 5.85 21.34 21.48
CA ILE A 281 4.53 20.80 21.12
C ILE A 281 4.22 19.60 22.01
N LEU A 282 5.15 18.65 22.08
CA LEU A 282 5.16 17.59 23.07
C LEU A 282 5.80 18.12 24.35
N GLY A 283 4.98 18.78 25.17
CA GLY A 283 5.43 19.33 26.44
C GLY A 283 6.00 18.27 27.39
N LYS A 284 6.58 18.75 28.50
CA LYS A 284 6.98 17.90 29.65
C LYS A 284 5.84 17.03 30.21
N SER A 285 4.59 17.32 29.86
CA SER A 285 3.40 16.54 30.19
C SER A 285 3.37 15.18 29.48
N PHE A 286 3.92 15.07 28.27
CA PHE A 286 3.96 13.81 27.52
C PHE A 286 5.29 13.06 27.75
N GLU A 287 6.41 13.78 27.68
CA GLU A 287 7.74 13.14 27.78
C GLU A 287 8.01 12.53 29.16
N LYS A 288 7.66 13.23 30.26
CA LYS A 288 7.98 12.76 31.61
C LYS A 288 7.23 11.48 31.97
N PRO A 289 5.91 11.36 31.75
CA PRO A 289 5.20 10.13 32.08
C PRO A 289 5.62 8.98 31.17
N LEU A 290 5.91 9.24 29.89
CA LEU A 290 6.44 8.22 28.96
C LEU A 290 7.78 7.64 29.45
N LYS A 291 8.74 8.52 29.77
CA LYS A 291 10.05 8.11 30.33
C LYS A 291 9.88 7.34 31.63
N LYS A 292 8.99 7.78 32.53
CA LYS A 292 8.70 7.09 33.79
C LYS A 292 8.08 5.71 33.56
N GLN A 293 7.17 5.58 32.61
CA GLN A 293 6.54 4.31 32.28
C GLN A 293 7.54 3.33 31.66
N ILE A 294 8.37 3.78 30.71
CA ILE A 294 9.41 2.94 30.10
C ILE A 294 10.43 2.50 31.15
N ALA A 295 10.89 3.38 32.03
CA ALA A 295 11.76 2.99 33.14
C ALA A 295 11.09 1.97 34.09
N GLY A 296 9.78 2.10 34.30
CA GLY A 296 8.99 1.14 35.07
C GLY A 296 8.84 -0.22 34.37
N ILE A 297 8.67 -0.24 33.05
CA ILE A 297 8.63 -1.46 32.23
C ILE A 297 10.00 -2.15 32.28
N LEU A 298 11.09 -1.41 32.15
CA LEU A 298 12.44 -1.97 32.15
C LEU A 298 12.77 -2.68 33.48
N ARG A 299 12.34 -2.10 34.61
CA ARG A 299 12.50 -2.73 35.94
C ARG A 299 11.65 -3.99 36.06
N ARG A 300 10.35 -3.88 35.74
CA ARG A 300 9.42 -5.02 35.79
C ARG A 300 9.85 -6.16 34.88
N GLN A 301 10.26 -5.85 33.66
CA GLN A 301 10.77 -6.84 32.71
C GLN A 301 12.00 -7.56 33.27
N LYS A 302 12.95 -6.85 33.89
CA LYS A 302 14.12 -7.49 34.53
C LYS A 302 13.72 -8.42 35.66
N ASP A 303 12.77 -8.03 36.48
CA ASP A 303 12.31 -8.82 37.63
C ASP A 303 11.45 -10.02 37.18
N GLU A 304 10.54 -9.82 36.22
CA GLU A 304 9.63 -10.85 35.69
C GLU A 304 10.35 -11.87 34.81
N MET A 305 11.40 -11.47 34.06
CA MET A 305 12.22 -12.40 33.28
C MET A 305 13.04 -13.37 34.13
N LEU A 306 13.19 -13.13 35.45
CA LEU A 306 13.81 -14.09 36.37
C LEU A 306 12.88 -15.26 36.71
N HIS A 307 11.58 -15.11 36.47
CA HIS A 307 10.56 -16.12 36.73
C HIS A 307 10.08 -16.77 35.42
N PRO A 308 10.29 -18.08 35.21
CA PRO A 308 9.96 -18.75 33.95
C PRO A 308 8.52 -18.60 33.48
N GLU A 309 7.55 -18.62 34.39
CA GLU A 309 6.11 -18.47 34.05
C GLU A 309 5.76 -17.07 33.56
N LEU A 310 6.41 -16.03 34.09
CA LEU A 310 6.17 -14.63 33.70
C LEU A 310 7.02 -14.21 32.49
N ALA A 311 8.07 -14.97 32.19
CA ALA A 311 8.90 -14.75 31.01
C ALA A 311 8.16 -15.07 29.71
N GLU A 312 7.17 -15.97 29.73
CA GLU A 312 6.34 -16.28 28.56
C GLU A 312 5.55 -15.07 28.06
N ASP A 313 5.08 -14.20 28.98
CA ASP A 313 4.33 -12.98 28.64
C ASP A 313 5.13 -11.94 27.84
N TYR A 314 6.46 -12.09 27.81
CA TYR A 314 7.40 -11.22 27.08
C TYR A 314 7.91 -11.85 25.78
N LYS A 315 7.42 -13.04 25.42
CA LYS A 315 7.76 -13.69 24.16
C LYS A 315 7.12 -12.95 23.00
N PHE A 316 7.89 -12.74 21.94
CA PHE A 316 7.38 -12.11 20.72
C PHE A 316 6.44 -13.06 19.97
N PRO A 317 5.29 -12.57 19.50
CA PRO A 317 4.41 -13.35 18.65
C PRO A 317 5.10 -13.65 17.30
N VAL A 318 4.92 -14.88 16.83
CA VAL A 318 5.45 -15.34 15.54
C VAL A 318 4.33 -15.24 14.52
N LEU A 319 4.28 -14.11 13.82
CA LEU A 319 3.37 -13.86 12.70
C LEU A 319 4.05 -14.27 11.39
N PRO A 320 3.29 -14.52 10.30
CA PRO A 320 3.87 -14.89 8.99
C PRO A 320 4.88 -13.84 8.48
N GLY A 321 4.66 -12.56 8.80
CA GLY A 321 5.55 -11.46 8.47
C GLY A 321 6.80 -11.30 9.36
N SER A 322 6.93 -12.07 10.46
CA SER A 322 8.01 -11.91 11.43
C SER A 322 9.35 -12.40 10.86
N HIS A 323 10.20 -11.47 10.45
CA HIS A 323 11.55 -11.76 9.95
C HIS A 323 12.68 -11.26 10.86
N LEU A 324 12.35 -10.31 11.74
CA LEU A 324 13.29 -9.81 12.73
C LEU A 324 13.43 -10.82 13.87
N LYS A 325 14.61 -10.83 14.50
CA LYS A 325 14.89 -11.61 15.72
C LYS A 325 15.10 -10.64 16.89
N PRO A 326 14.04 -9.97 17.36
CA PRO A 326 14.17 -9.00 18.43
C PRO A 326 14.52 -9.70 19.74
N THR A 327 15.39 -9.07 20.52
CA THR A 327 15.87 -9.61 21.81
C THR A 327 15.23 -8.91 23.00
N ASN A 328 14.91 -7.62 22.87
CA ASN A 328 14.39 -6.81 23.98
C ASN A 328 13.02 -6.20 23.65
N PRO A 329 11.93 -6.72 24.25
CA PRO A 329 10.57 -6.21 24.09
C PRO A 329 10.40 -4.70 24.33
N ALA A 330 10.96 -4.17 25.41
CA ALA A 330 10.83 -2.74 25.73
C ALA A 330 11.56 -1.85 24.70
N LEU A 331 12.66 -2.34 24.12
CA LEU A 331 13.35 -1.62 23.07
C LEU A 331 12.52 -1.55 21.78
N GLU A 332 11.89 -2.66 21.38
CA GLU A 332 11.04 -2.69 20.18
C GLU A 332 9.77 -1.86 20.35
N LEU A 333 9.20 -1.82 21.55
CA LEU A 333 8.12 -0.88 21.89
C LEU A 333 8.57 0.57 21.67
N VAL A 334 9.75 0.95 22.19
CA VAL A 334 10.30 2.30 22.03
C VAL A 334 10.55 2.62 20.56
N LYS A 335 11.16 1.71 19.79
CA LYS A 335 11.39 1.93 18.37
C LYS A 335 10.09 2.14 17.60
N SER A 336 9.06 1.35 17.89
CA SER A 336 7.75 1.43 17.24
C SER A 336 7.03 2.74 17.59
N LEU A 337 6.99 3.12 18.88
CA LEU A 337 6.42 4.40 19.32
C LEU A 337 7.14 5.59 18.70
N MET A 338 8.48 5.57 18.69
CA MET A 338 9.26 6.65 18.10
C MET A 338 9.09 6.74 16.59
N GLN A 339 8.83 5.61 15.91
CA GLN A 339 8.50 5.63 14.48
C GLN A 339 7.21 6.40 14.23
N VAL A 340 6.15 6.18 15.03
CA VAL A 340 4.87 6.89 14.92
C VAL A 340 5.04 8.38 15.24
N LEU A 341 5.72 8.72 16.34
CA LEU A 341 6.00 10.11 16.72
C LEU A 341 6.82 10.87 15.66
N SER A 342 7.72 10.16 14.96
CA SER A 342 8.55 10.76 13.91
C SER A 342 7.81 11.10 12.62
N LEU A 343 6.54 10.67 12.46
CA LEU A 343 5.72 10.97 11.29
C LEU A 343 5.35 12.45 11.22
N ASP A 344 5.26 13.13 12.37
CA ASP A 344 4.88 14.53 12.39
C ASP A 344 6.10 15.45 12.19
N LYS A 345 6.05 16.22 11.09
CA LYS A 345 7.12 17.13 10.69
C LYS A 345 7.32 18.29 11.68
N ASN A 346 6.31 18.66 12.46
CA ASN A 346 6.36 19.77 13.40
C ASN A 346 7.18 19.44 14.66
N ILE A 347 7.26 18.15 15.04
CA ILE A 347 7.96 17.69 16.25
C ILE A 347 9.26 16.95 15.95
N THR A 348 9.80 17.09 14.74
CA THR A 348 10.99 16.34 14.30
C THR A 348 12.17 16.45 15.29
N LEU A 349 12.43 17.64 15.83
CA LEU A 349 13.53 17.85 16.79
C LEU A 349 13.22 17.24 18.17
N GLU A 350 12.00 17.45 18.67
CA GLU A 350 11.52 16.91 19.95
C GLU A 350 11.53 15.38 19.93
N ALA A 351 10.95 14.77 18.88
CA ALA A 351 10.95 13.33 18.69
C ALA A 351 12.38 12.77 18.62
N ARG A 352 13.33 13.49 17.99
CA ARG A 352 14.73 13.06 17.95
C ARG A 352 15.40 13.12 19.33
N LEU A 353 15.18 14.19 20.10
CA LEU A 353 15.71 14.31 21.46
C LEU A 353 15.12 13.24 22.38
N LEU A 354 13.80 13.05 22.34
CA LEU A 354 13.11 12.01 23.10
C LEU A 354 13.65 10.62 22.74
N ARG A 355 13.83 10.31 21.44
CA ARG A 355 14.45 9.05 21.01
C ARG A 355 15.83 8.86 21.63
N LYS A 356 16.68 9.89 21.60
CA LYS A 356 18.04 9.82 22.16
C LYS A 356 17.99 9.50 23.66
N GLU A 357 17.17 10.23 24.42
CA GLU A 357 17.05 10.02 25.87
C GLU A 357 16.44 8.65 26.22
N LEU A 358 15.48 8.16 25.42
CA LEU A 358 14.92 6.81 25.60
C LEU A 358 15.96 5.73 25.30
N LEU A 359 16.76 5.87 24.24
CA LEU A 359 17.83 4.92 23.90
C LEU A 359 18.96 4.91 24.95
N GLU A 360 19.28 6.06 25.55
CA GLU A 360 20.24 6.15 26.64
C GLU A 360 19.82 5.30 27.86
N MET A 361 18.52 5.10 28.11
CA MET A 361 18.04 4.21 29.17
C MET A 361 18.38 2.73 28.93
N PHE A 362 18.61 2.35 27.68
CA PHE A 362 19.04 1.01 27.27
C PHE A 362 20.55 0.90 27.06
N GLU A 363 21.30 1.98 27.30
CA GLU A 363 22.75 2.07 27.01
C GLU A 363 23.09 1.87 25.52
N ILE A 364 22.13 2.17 24.63
CA ILE A 364 22.27 2.00 23.19
C ILE A 364 22.60 3.35 22.55
N ARG A 365 23.61 3.37 21.66
CA ARG A 365 23.99 4.57 20.91
C ARG A 365 22.96 4.86 19.80
N GLU A 366 22.62 6.14 19.60
CA GLU A 366 21.64 6.62 18.60
C GLU A 366 21.87 6.06 17.18
N PHE A 367 23.14 5.92 16.78
CA PHE A 367 23.53 5.48 15.43
C PHE A 367 23.90 4.00 15.32
N SER A 368 23.71 3.23 16.39
CA SER A 368 23.92 1.78 16.35
C SER A 368 22.90 1.11 15.42
N ASN A 369 23.24 -0.06 14.88
CA ASN A 369 22.28 -0.84 14.10
C ASN A 369 21.10 -1.30 14.97
N ASP A 370 21.34 -1.55 16.25
CA ASP A 370 20.32 -1.94 17.22
C ASP A 370 19.34 -0.80 17.53
N ALA A 371 19.71 0.47 17.32
CA ALA A 371 18.83 1.62 17.49
C ALA A 371 17.95 1.89 16.27
N LYS A 372 18.27 1.35 15.09
CA LYS A 372 17.50 1.61 13.86
C LYS A 372 16.16 0.87 13.92
N PHE A 373 15.09 1.59 13.62
CA PHE A 373 13.79 0.95 13.40
C PHE A 373 13.83 0.22 12.06
N GLN A 374 13.43 -1.04 12.08
CA GLN A 374 13.15 -1.83 10.89
C GLN A 374 11.70 -2.28 11.04
N ASN A 375 10.89 -2.14 9.98
CA ASN A 375 9.51 -2.58 10.05
C ASN A 375 9.49 -4.08 10.35
N PRO A 376 8.83 -4.56 11.43
CA PRO A 376 8.83 -5.97 11.79
C PRO A 376 8.09 -6.86 10.79
N SER A 377 7.15 -6.31 10.02
CA SER A 377 6.37 -7.06 9.04
C SER A 377 7.05 -7.08 7.67
N THR A 378 7.35 -8.27 7.15
CA THR A 378 7.55 -8.44 5.69
C THR A 378 6.22 -8.41 4.95
N SER A 379 6.26 -8.14 3.65
CA SER A 379 5.12 -8.29 2.75
C SER A 379 5.36 -9.51 1.87
N ALA A 380 4.37 -10.39 1.79
CA ALA A 380 4.35 -11.50 0.84
C ALA A 380 2.96 -11.49 0.20
N LYS A 381 2.86 -10.84 -0.96
CA LYS A 381 1.58 -10.54 -1.58
C LYS A 381 1.45 -11.10 -2.99
N ILE A 382 0.24 -11.50 -3.33
CA ILE A 382 -0.18 -11.74 -4.72
C ILE A 382 -1.07 -10.58 -5.15
N CYS A 383 -0.73 -9.98 -6.29
CA CYS A 383 -1.49 -8.87 -6.86
C CYS A 383 -2.67 -9.38 -7.71
N SER A 384 -3.77 -8.64 -7.77
CA SER A 384 -4.92 -8.95 -8.65
C SER A 384 -5.42 -10.40 -8.51
N VAL A 385 -5.87 -10.77 -7.32
CA VAL A 385 -6.60 -12.03 -7.09
C VAL A 385 -8.08 -11.76 -7.31
N VAL A 386 -8.65 -12.39 -8.33
CA VAL A 386 -10.05 -12.23 -8.72
C VAL A 386 -10.89 -13.27 -8.00
N CYS A 387 -11.98 -12.85 -7.35
CA CYS A 387 -12.97 -13.78 -6.82
C CYS A 387 -13.76 -14.43 -7.95
N ASP A 388 -13.85 -15.77 -7.95
CA ASP A 388 -14.61 -16.50 -8.97
C ASP A 388 -16.12 -16.22 -8.94
N SER A 389 -16.65 -15.87 -7.75
CA SER A 389 -18.08 -15.62 -7.56
C SER A 389 -18.48 -14.18 -7.86
N CYS A 390 -17.81 -13.19 -7.27
CA CYS A 390 -18.21 -11.77 -7.40
C CYS A 390 -17.28 -10.93 -8.29
N THR A 391 -16.28 -11.56 -8.94
CA THR A 391 -15.33 -10.95 -9.89
C THR A 391 -14.52 -9.77 -9.36
N THR A 392 -14.63 -9.50 -8.06
CA THR A 392 -13.88 -8.43 -7.43
C THR A 392 -12.43 -8.85 -7.29
N SER A 393 -11.53 -8.01 -7.79
CA SER A 393 -10.09 -8.18 -7.67
C SER A 393 -9.55 -7.49 -6.41
N ARG A 394 -8.71 -8.17 -5.63
CA ARG A 394 -7.91 -7.56 -4.56
C ARG A 394 -6.46 -8.03 -4.63
N ASP A 395 -5.56 -7.22 -4.12
CA ASP A 395 -4.26 -7.74 -3.70
C ASP A 395 -4.48 -8.50 -2.38
N MET A 396 -3.74 -9.60 -2.19
CA MET A 396 -3.78 -10.41 -0.97
C MET A 396 -2.38 -10.46 -0.38
N ASP A 397 -2.16 -9.86 0.80
CA ASP A 397 -0.90 -9.93 1.53
C ASP A 397 -1.01 -10.92 2.71
N PHE A 398 -0.42 -12.09 2.54
CA PHE A 398 -0.49 -13.18 3.52
C PHE A 398 0.28 -12.89 4.82
N CYS A 399 1.06 -11.81 4.87
CA CYS A 399 1.78 -11.41 6.08
C CYS A 399 1.09 -10.29 6.85
N ARG A 400 0.23 -9.51 6.18
CA ARG A 400 -0.27 -8.22 6.70
C ARG A 400 -1.77 -8.10 6.66
N ASP A 401 -2.50 -8.75 5.76
CA ASP A 401 -3.96 -8.66 5.73
C ASP A 401 -4.58 -9.38 6.93
N GLU A 402 -5.18 -8.65 7.86
CA GLU A 402 -5.72 -9.20 9.12
C GLU A 402 -6.79 -10.28 8.89
N ASP A 403 -7.56 -10.16 7.80
CA ASP A 403 -8.59 -11.12 7.42
C ASP A 403 -8.03 -12.43 6.84
N LEU A 404 -6.76 -12.44 6.43
CA LEU A 404 -6.06 -13.61 5.93
C LEU A 404 -5.23 -14.31 7.01
N LEU A 405 -4.85 -13.61 8.08
CA LEU A 405 -3.95 -14.14 9.12
C LEU A 405 -4.58 -15.33 9.85
N PRO A 406 -3.77 -16.32 10.28
CA PRO A 406 -4.23 -17.39 11.15
C PRO A 406 -4.71 -16.84 12.50
N ASN A 407 -5.83 -17.35 12.99
CA ASN A 407 -6.33 -17.08 14.33
C ASN A 407 -5.38 -17.66 15.39
N SER A 408 -5.57 -17.31 16.67
CA SER A 408 -4.76 -17.81 17.79
C SER A 408 -4.73 -19.35 17.91
N GLU A 409 -5.73 -20.04 17.33
CA GLU A 409 -5.80 -21.51 17.28
C GLU A 409 -5.11 -22.12 16.04
N GLY A 410 -4.50 -21.30 15.18
CA GLY A 410 -3.85 -21.72 13.93
C GLY A 410 -4.80 -22.00 12.77
N SER A 411 -6.11 -21.78 12.95
CA SER A 411 -7.10 -21.87 11.87
C SER A 411 -7.07 -20.60 11.01
N TRP A 412 -7.15 -20.76 9.70
CA TRP A 412 -7.20 -19.68 8.71
C TRP A 412 -8.22 -20.00 7.62
N SER A 413 -8.74 -18.97 6.97
CA SER A 413 -9.62 -19.11 5.80
C SER A 413 -9.44 -17.90 4.88
N TRP A 414 -9.12 -18.11 3.61
CA TRP A 414 -8.97 -17.01 2.67
C TRP A 414 -10.31 -16.71 2.01
N LYS A 415 -10.96 -15.61 2.41
CA LYS A 415 -12.30 -15.25 1.95
C LYS A 415 -12.29 -13.93 1.18
N CYS A 416 -13.21 -13.83 0.23
CA CYS A 416 -13.48 -12.57 -0.45
C CYS A 416 -14.17 -11.59 0.52
N ILE A 417 -13.64 -10.36 0.64
CA ILE A 417 -14.21 -9.32 1.53
C ILE A 417 -15.65 -8.95 1.16
N PHE A 418 -16.02 -9.13 -0.11
CA PHE A 418 -17.33 -8.71 -0.63
C PHE A 418 -18.40 -9.80 -0.52
N CYS A 419 -18.13 -10.99 -1.05
CA CYS A 419 -19.13 -12.08 -1.06
C CYS A 419 -18.90 -13.14 0.02
N ASN A 420 -17.81 -13.03 0.80
CA ASN A 420 -17.40 -13.99 1.82
C ASN A 420 -17.17 -15.43 1.31
N GLN A 421 -17.08 -15.60 -0.02
CA GLN A 421 -16.73 -16.87 -0.65
C GLN A 421 -15.27 -17.20 -0.36
N GLU A 422 -15.02 -18.44 0.03
CA GLU A 422 -13.67 -18.96 0.24
C GLU A 422 -12.96 -19.20 -1.11
N PHE A 423 -11.72 -18.72 -1.21
CA PHE A 423 -10.88 -18.95 -2.37
C PHE A 423 -10.34 -20.39 -2.38
N GLU A 424 -10.07 -20.92 -3.56
CA GLU A 424 -9.44 -22.23 -3.68
C GLU A 424 -7.98 -22.18 -3.19
N HIS A 425 -7.71 -22.84 -2.06
CA HIS A 425 -6.39 -22.83 -1.42
C HIS A 425 -5.30 -23.41 -2.32
N LEU A 426 -5.59 -24.49 -3.06
CA LEU A 426 -4.63 -25.13 -3.96
C LEU A 426 -4.26 -24.23 -5.15
N GLY A 427 -5.25 -23.56 -5.76
CA GLY A 427 -5.00 -22.62 -6.87
C GLY A 427 -4.19 -21.40 -6.42
N ILE A 428 -4.42 -20.91 -5.20
CA ILE A 428 -3.56 -19.86 -4.62
C ILE A 428 -2.15 -20.40 -4.35
N GLU A 429 -2.01 -21.58 -3.75
CA GLU A 429 -0.69 -22.19 -3.49
C GLU A 429 0.12 -22.38 -4.78
N GLU A 430 -0.50 -22.88 -5.85
CA GLU A 430 0.11 -23.01 -7.18
C GLU A 430 0.57 -21.66 -7.73
N ARG A 431 -0.26 -20.62 -7.58
CA ARG A 431 0.11 -19.25 -7.99
C ARG A 431 1.30 -18.70 -7.19
N ILE A 432 1.39 -19.01 -5.88
CA ILE A 432 2.56 -18.63 -5.07
C ILE A 432 3.81 -19.38 -5.56
N ILE A 433 3.69 -20.68 -5.86
CA ILE A 433 4.80 -21.48 -6.42
C ILE A 433 5.29 -20.86 -7.74
N ALA A 434 4.38 -20.44 -8.61
CA ALA A 434 4.71 -19.75 -9.85
C ALA A 434 5.45 -18.43 -9.61
N GLU A 435 5.10 -17.66 -8.57
CA GLU A 435 5.81 -16.43 -8.18
C GLU A 435 7.23 -16.70 -7.64
N VAL A 436 7.41 -17.79 -6.88
CA VAL A 436 8.73 -18.22 -6.39
C VAL A 436 9.61 -18.64 -7.57
N MET A 437 9.10 -19.52 -8.44
CA MET A 437 9.80 -19.99 -9.63
C MET A 437 10.08 -18.85 -10.61
N GLY A 438 9.13 -17.92 -10.77
CA GLY A 438 9.29 -16.72 -11.57
C GLY A 438 10.42 -15.82 -11.07
N ALA A 439 10.56 -15.65 -9.75
CA ALA A 439 11.66 -14.89 -9.16
C ALA A 439 13.03 -15.55 -9.40
N VAL A 440 13.10 -16.88 -9.36
CA VAL A 440 14.32 -17.63 -9.69
C VAL A 440 14.62 -17.50 -11.19
N ALA A 441 13.62 -17.66 -12.05
CA ALA A 441 13.77 -17.52 -13.49
C ALA A 441 14.21 -16.10 -13.89
N GLU A 442 13.68 -15.07 -13.24
CA GLU A 442 14.10 -13.67 -13.42
C GLU A 442 15.57 -13.50 -13.05
N TRP A 443 16.01 -14.09 -11.93
CA TRP A 443 17.40 -14.02 -11.49
C TRP A 443 18.36 -14.79 -12.40
N VAL A 444 17.98 -15.97 -12.89
CA VAL A 444 18.81 -16.79 -13.80
C VAL A 444 18.86 -16.17 -15.20
N GLY A 445 17.75 -15.60 -15.67
CA GLY A 445 17.61 -14.98 -16.98
C GLY A 445 17.97 -13.49 -17.02
N GLN A 446 18.49 -12.93 -15.94
CA GLN A 446 18.77 -11.50 -15.84
C GLN A 446 19.89 -11.04 -16.79
N ASP A 447 19.81 -9.80 -17.25
CA ASP A 447 20.95 -9.15 -17.89
C ASP A 447 22.06 -8.84 -16.87
N LEU A 448 23.30 -8.88 -17.33
CA LEU A 448 24.44 -8.42 -16.54
C LEU A 448 24.72 -6.93 -16.81
N LYS A 449 25.01 -6.17 -15.76
CA LYS A 449 25.39 -4.76 -15.84
C LYS A 449 26.83 -4.55 -15.42
N CYS A 450 27.52 -3.62 -16.06
CA CYS A 450 28.86 -3.24 -15.65
C CYS A 450 28.82 -2.49 -14.33
N LEU A 451 29.56 -2.95 -13.32
CA LEU A 451 29.58 -2.33 -11.99
C LEU A 451 30.19 -0.92 -11.98
N ARG A 452 30.94 -0.55 -13.03
CA ARG A 452 31.58 0.76 -13.15
C ARG A 452 30.76 1.77 -13.93
N CYS A 453 30.26 1.41 -15.12
CA CYS A 453 29.56 2.35 -16.00
C CYS A 453 28.04 2.12 -16.10
N GLY A 454 27.52 1.03 -15.52
CA GLY A 454 26.11 0.67 -15.61
C GLY A 454 25.65 0.17 -16.98
N GLY A 455 26.53 0.10 -17.98
CA GLY A 455 26.19 -0.43 -19.30
C GLY A 455 25.79 -1.90 -19.25
N LEU A 456 24.82 -2.30 -20.07
CA LEU A 456 24.34 -3.68 -20.17
C LEU A 456 25.28 -4.55 -21.00
N LYS A 457 25.34 -5.84 -20.66
CA LYS A 457 26.10 -6.85 -21.42
C LYS A 457 25.32 -7.26 -22.66
N VAL A 458 25.66 -6.68 -23.80
CA VAL A 458 25.02 -7.00 -25.09
C VAL A 458 25.66 -8.21 -25.79
N ASN A 459 26.90 -8.56 -25.43
CA ASN A 459 27.64 -9.66 -26.03
C ASN A 459 28.08 -10.66 -24.97
N ASP A 460 27.54 -11.88 -25.04
CA ASP A 460 27.77 -12.93 -24.05
C ASP A 460 29.22 -13.40 -23.98
N LEU A 461 29.96 -13.31 -25.08
CA LEU A 461 31.35 -13.76 -25.19
C LEU A 461 32.34 -12.76 -24.59
N ARG A 462 31.92 -11.52 -24.31
CA ARG A 462 32.82 -10.48 -23.82
C ARG A 462 33.00 -10.60 -22.30
N ALA A 463 34.20 -11.02 -21.89
CA ALA A 463 34.53 -11.24 -20.48
C ALA A 463 34.48 -9.97 -19.60
N GLY A 464 34.74 -8.79 -20.17
CA GLY A 464 34.74 -7.52 -19.43
C GLY A 464 34.11 -6.39 -20.22
N CYS A 465 33.65 -5.36 -19.50
CA CYS A 465 33.04 -4.20 -20.13
C CYS A 465 34.08 -3.39 -20.92
N GLY A 466 33.65 -2.66 -21.96
CA GLY A 466 34.54 -1.77 -22.73
C GLY A 466 35.20 -0.65 -21.93
N CYS A 467 34.66 -0.32 -20.75
CA CYS A 467 35.25 0.63 -19.81
C CYS A 467 36.30 0.00 -18.85
N GLY A 468 36.62 -1.29 -19.02
CA GLY A 468 37.48 -2.05 -18.12
C GLY A 468 36.84 -2.40 -16.77
N GLY A 469 35.52 -2.31 -16.67
CA GLY A 469 34.75 -2.76 -15.50
C GLY A 469 34.30 -4.21 -15.62
N GLU A 470 34.03 -4.84 -14.47
CA GLU A 470 33.51 -6.19 -14.37
C GLU A 470 31.98 -6.21 -14.52
N TRP A 471 31.47 -7.33 -15.03
CA TRP A 471 30.04 -7.59 -15.11
C TRP A 471 29.52 -8.06 -13.76
N GLY A 472 28.38 -7.54 -13.33
CA GLY A 472 27.68 -7.95 -12.13
C GLY A 472 26.19 -8.14 -12.37
N GLU A 473 25.53 -8.74 -11.38
CA GLU A 473 24.10 -8.99 -11.37
C GLU A 473 23.31 -7.67 -11.44
N SER A 474 22.29 -7.63 -12.29
CA SER A 474 21.30 -6.55 -12.29
C SER A 474 20.36 -6.67 -11.09
N VAL A 475 19.91 -7.89 -10.79
CA VAL A 475 19.11 -8.32 -9.64
C VAL A 475 20.00 -9.12 -8.68
N GLU A 476 20.24 -8.58 -7.50
CA GLU A 476 21.10 -9.23 -6.50
C GLU A 476 20.48 -10.51 -5.93
N ARG A 477 21.27 -11.59 -5.86
CA ARG A 477 20.90 -12.86 -5.23
C ARG A 477 20.29 -12.71 -3.82
N ARG A 478 20.77 -11.75 -3.02
CA ARG A 478 20.25 -11.50 -1.65
C ARG A 478 18.78 -11.07 -1.64
N VAL A 479 18.36 -10.29 -2.64
CA VAL A 479 16.98 -9.80 -2.75
C VAL A 479 16.03 -10.96 -3.07
N VAL A 480 16.44 -11.81 -4.02
CA VAL A 480 15.69 -13.03 -4.40
C VAL A 480 15.58 -13.97 -3.21
N LYS A 481 16.70 -14.24 -2.53
CA LYS A 481 16.72 -15.07 -1.33
C LYS A 481 15.78 -14.57 -0.24
N SER A 482 15.78 -13.26 0.05
CA SER A 482 14.87 -12.65 1.02
C SER A 482 13.39 -12.80 0.63
N LYS A 483 13.06 -12.67 -0.66
CA LYS A 483 11.70 -12.90 -1.19
C LYS A 483 11.27 -14.35 -0.98
N VAL A 484 12.14 -15.32 -1.31
CA VAL A 484 11.88 -16.76 -1.15
C VAL A 484 11.75 -17.14 0.34
N GLU A 485 12.61 -16.61 1.21
CA GLU A 485 12.50 -16.78 2.68
C GLU A 485 11.17 -16.24 3.22
N GLY A 486 10.66 -15.14 2.64
CA GLY A 486 9.32 -14.60 2.94
C GLY A 486 8.21 -15.61 2.64
N TRP A 487 8.25 -16.23 1.47
CA TRP A 487 7.30 -17.29 1.11
C TRP A 487 7.46 -18.55 1.96
N GLY A 488 8.67 -18.88 2.42
CA GLY A 488 8.90 -19.98 3.36
C GLY A 488 8.24 -19.77 4.72
N ARG A 489 8.23 -18.52 5.23
CA ARG A 489 7.51 -18.16 6.46
C ARG A 489 6.00 -18.29 6.29
N VAL A 490 5.46 -17.83 5.15
CA VAL A 490 4.05 -18.03 4.79
C VAL A 490 3.73 -19.53 4.72
N ALA A 491 4.53 -20.33 4.01
CA ALA A 491 4.31 -21.77 3.92
C ALA A 491 4.24 -22.44 5.30
N SER A 492 5.14 -22.06 6.21
CA SER A 492 5.17 -22.58 7.58
C SER A 492 3.97 -22.14 8.41
N ALA A 493 3.54 -20.88 8.30
CA ALA A 493 2.44 -20.33 9.08
C ALA A 493 1.07 -20.88 8.65
N TYR A 494 0.87 -21.09 7.35
CA TYR A 494 -0.39 -21.61 6.80
C TYR A 494 -0.37 -23.14 6.60
N GLY A 495 0.78 -23.80 6.73
CA GLY A 495 0.90 -25.26 6.52
C GLY A 495 0.84 -25.70 5.05
N LEU A 496 1.31 -24.85 4.13
CA LEU A 496 1.32 -25.08 2.68
C LEU A 496 2.48 -26.02 2.30
N ARG A 497 2.17 -27.29 2.04
CA ARG A 497 3.19 -28.35 1.89
C ARG A 497 3.93 -28.28 0.56
N MET A 498 3.23 -27.98 -0.54
CA MET A 498 3.85 -27.94 -1.86
C MET A 498 4.77 -26.73 -1.95
N LEU A 499 4.29 -25.57 -1.46
CA LEU A 499 5.10 -24.37 -1.39
C LEU A 499 6.32 -24.56 -0.49
N GLY A 500 6.15 -25.20 0.68
CA GLY A 500 7.25 -25.48 1.60
C GLY A 500 8.37 -26.30 0.95
N ALA A 501 8.03 -27.38 0.26
CA ALA A 501 9.00 -28.23 -0.44
C ALA A 501 9.74 -27.46 -1.54
N VAL A 502 9.01 -26.67 -2.34
CA VAL A 502 9.61 -25.86 -3.41
C VAL A 502 10.55 -24.80 -2.85
N VAL A 503 10.16 -24.12 -1.77
CA VAL A 503 11.00 -23.09 -1.13
C VAL A 503 12.28 -23.70 -0.57
N GLU A 504 12.20 -24.88 0.05
CA GLU A 504 13.37 -25.59 0.57
C GLU A 504 14.37 -25.93 -0.55
N GLU A 505 13.89 -26.56 -1.63
CA GLU A 505 14.72 -26.90 -2.81
C GLU A 505 15.35 -25.65 -3.43
N VAL A 506 14.57 -24.57 -3.59
CA VAL A 506 15.08 -23.31 -4.14
C VAL A 506 16.11 -22.67 -3.22
N LEU A 507 15.95 -22.70 -1.89
CA LEU A 507 16.90 -22.11 -0.94
C LEU A 507 18.20 -22.90 -0.80
N GLU A 508 18.18 -24.22 -1.07
CA GLU A 508 19.38 -25.05 -1.15
C GLU A 508 20.21 -24.75 -2.41
N GLY A 509 19.55 -24.50 -3.55
CA GLY A 509 20.19 -24.09 -4.81
C GLY A 509 20.64 -22.63 -4.80
N LEU A 510 19.72 -21.75 -4.37
CA LEU A 510 19.90 -20.57 -3.50
C LEU A 510 21.26 -19.97 -3.34
#